data_AF-A0A1T5BX13-F1
#
_entry.id   AF-A0A1T5BX13-F1
#
_cell.length_a   1.000
_cell.length_b   1.000
_cell.length_c   1.000
_cell.angle_alpha   90.00
_cell.angle_beta   90.00
_cell.angle_gamma   90.00
#
_symmetry.space_group_name_H-M   'P 1'
#
loop_
_entity.id
_entity.type
_entity.pdbx_description
1 polymer ?
#
loop_
_entity_poly.entity_id
_entity_poly.type
_entity_poly.pdbx_seq_one_letter_code
_entity_poly.pdbx_strand_id
1 'polypeptide(L)' 'MAQTVLTLKCECRPALDALITCAQEIAETHGEDRAMAWAAAQVDADLDLFVRIVTERRPALRLINGGR' A
#
# COMPACT_ATOMS: atom_id res chain seq x y z
N MET A 1 -14.63 16.30 23.33
CA MET A 1 -13.65 15.27 22.90
C MET A 1 -13.12 15.70 21.55
N ALA A 2 -11.79 15.82 21.38
CA ALA A 2 -11.20 16.20 20.10
C ALA A 2 -11.14 14.97 19.19
N GLN A 3 -11.84 15.02 18.05
CA GLN A 3 -11.83 13.96 17.05
C GLN A 3 -10.56 14.10 16.20
N THR A 4 -9.67 13.13 16.30
CA THR A 4 -8.47 13.08 15.46
C THR A 4 -8.81 12.31 14.19
N VAL A 5 -8.83 12.98 13.05
CA VAL A 5 -9.02 12.35 11.74
C VAL A 5 -7.66 11.90 11.23
N LEU A 6 -7.48 10.58 11.12
CA LEU A 6 -6.30 9.98 10.51
C LEU A 6 -6.62 9.68 9.04
N THR A 7 -5.95 10.37 8.13
CA THR A 7 -6.03 10.07 6.70
C THR A 7 -4.97 9.03 6.37
N LEU A 8 -5.40 7.83 5.99
CA LEU A 8 -4.54 6.76 5.49
C LEU A 8 -4.51 6.86 3.97
N LYS A 9 -3.32 6.99 3.39
CA LYS A 9 -3.11 6.88 1.95
C LYS A 9 -2.44 5.53 1.65
N CYS A 10 -2.95 4.85 0.63
CA CYS A 10 -2.42 3.60 0.09
C CYS A 10 -1.87 3.91 -1.30
N GLU A 11 -0.59 3.64 -1.51
CA GLU A 11 0.07 3.81 -2.81
C GLU A 11 0.56 2.44 -3.28
N CYS A 12 0.16 2.05 -4.50
CA CYS A 12 0.63 0.85 -5.16
C CYS A 12 2.11 1.02 -5.53
N ARG A 13 2.93 0.04 -5.16
CA ARG A 13 4.36 0.01 -5.52
C ARG A 13 4.56 -0.77 -6.84
N PRO A 14 5.68 -0.56 -7.56
CA PRO A 14 6.01 -1.30 -8.78
C PRO A 14 6.00 -2.83 -8.63
N ALA A 15 6.20 -3.34 -7.41
CA ALA A 15 6.09 -4.76 -7.11
C ALA A 15 4.67 -5.32 -7.35
N LEU A 16 3.63 -4.49 -7.22
CA LEU A 16 2.25 -4.90 -7.50
C LEU A 16 2.04 -5.12 -9.00
N ASP A 17 2.61 -4.27 -9.85
CA ASP A 17 2.53 -4.43 -11.31
C ASP A 17 3.21 -5.73 -11.74
N ALA A 18 4.38 -6.03 -11.18
CA ALA A 18 5.09 -7.29 -11.43
C ALA A 18 4.27 -8.52 -10.97
N LEU A 19 3.62 -8.43 -9.81
CA LEU A 19 2.73 -9.48 -9.31
C LEU A 19 1.56 -9.73 -10.26
N ILE A 20 0.96 -8.67 -10.82
CA ILE A 20 -0.13 -8.79 -11.80
C ILE A 20 0.35 -9.50 -13.08
N THR A 21 1.53 -9.14 -13.59
CA THR A 21 2.12 -9.81 -14.76
C THR A 21 2.34 -11.30 -14.51
N CYS A 22 2.94 -11.67 -13.37
CA CYS A 22 3.12 -13.08 -13.02
C CYS A 22 1.79 -13.82 -12.84
N ALA A 23 0.78 -13.18 -12.25
CA ALA A 23 -0.54 -13.78 -12.11
C ALA A 23 -1.21 -14.04 -13.48
N GLN A 24 -1.00 -13.16 -14.46
CA GLN A 24 -1.47 -13.37 -15.84
C GLN A 24 -0.80 -14.57 -16.50
N GLU A 25 0.53 -14.70 -16.38
CA GLU A 25 1.27 -15.85 -16.90
C GLU A 25 0.81 -17.17 -16.27
N ILE A 26 0.52 -17.17 -14.96
CA ILE A 26 -0.03 -18.33 -14.26
C ILE A 26 -1.45 -18.63 -14.73
N ALA A 27 -2.27 -17.61 -14.99
CA ALA A 27 -3.63 -17.81 -15.49
C ALA A 27 -3.62 -18.46 -16.87
N GLU A 28 -2.71 -18.05 -17.74
CA GLU A 28 -2.53 -18.61 -19.09
C GLU A 28 -2.06 -20.08 -19.07
N THR A 29 -1.24 -20.46 -18.09
CA THR A 29 -0.60 -21.78 -18.02
C THR A 29 -1.35 -22.78 -17.13
N HIS A 30 -1.98 -22.31 -16.06
CA HIS A 30 -2.55 -23.14 -14.99
C HIS A 30 -4.02 -22.82 -14.66
N GLY A 31 -4.61 -21.82 -15.33
CA GLY A 31 -6.00 -21.39 -15.13
C GLY A 31 -6.17 -20.31 -14.06
N GLU A 32 -7.25 -19.54 -14.19
CA GLU A 32 -7.53 -18.36 -13.35
C GLU A 32 -7.62 -18.68 -11.86
N ASP A 33 -8.21 -19.82 -11.48
CA ASP A 33 -8.34 -20.24 -10.07
C ASP A 33 -6.97 -20.41 -9.40
N ARG A 34 -5.99 -20.95 -10.12
CA ARG A 34 -4.63 -21.15 -9.62
C ARG A 34 -3.87 -19.82 -9.53
N ALA A 35 -4.05 -18.94 -10.50
CA ALA A 35 -3.49 -17.60 -10.47
C ALA A 35 -4.01 -16.78 -9.28
N MET A 36 -5.31 -16.83 -9.03
CA MET A 36 -5.95 -16.15 -7.90
C MET A 36 -5.46 -16.67 -6.56
N ALA A 37 -5.38 -18.01 -6.39
CA ALA A 37 -4.86 -18.61 -5.17
C ALA A 37 -3.39 -18.25 -4.91
N TRP A 38 -2.56 -18.23 -5.97
CA TRP A 38 -1.17 -17.82 -5.87
C TRP A 38 -1.03 -16.34 -5.52
N ALA A 39 -1.73 -15.45 -6.23
CA ALA A 39 -1.67 -14.01 -6.01
C ALA A 39 -2.12 -13.63 -4.60
N ALA A 40 -3.19 -14.26 -4.10
CA ALA A 40 -3.66 -14.07 -2.74
C ALA A 40 -2.60 -14.45 -1.69
N ALA A 41 -1.88 -15.57 -1.89
CA ALA A 41 -0.81 -15.99 -1.00
C ALA A 41 0.39 -15.02 -1.01
N GLN A 42 0.73 -14.46 -2.18
CA GLN A 42 1.81 -13.46 -2.29
C GLN A 42 1.43 -12.15 -1.59
N VAL A 43 0.21 -11.65 -1.80
CA VAL A 43 -0.26 -10.42 -1.16
C VAL A 43 -0.31 -10.55 0.37
N ASP A 44 -0.71 -11.72 0.88
CA ASP A 44 -0.73 -12.00 2.33
C ASP A 44 0.68 -12.06 2.93
N ALA A 45 1.63 -12.67 2.22
CA ALA A 45 3.01 -12.77 2.67
C ALA A 45 3.74 -11.42 2.68
N ASP A 46 3.50 -10.59 1.66
CA ASP A 46 4.36 -9.46 1.32
C ASP A 46 3.61 -8.13 1.13
N LEU A 47 2.55 -7.90 1.93
CA LEU A 47 1.69 -6.71 1.81
C LEU A 47 2.48 -5.39 1.81
N ASP A 48 3.53 -5.27 2.63
CA ASP A 48 4.38 -4.07 2.74
C ASP A 48 5.21 -3.77 1.47
N LEU A 49 5.45 -4.78 0.63
CA LEU A 49 6.11 -4.63 -0.66
C LEU A 49 5.14 -4.09 -1.73
N PHE A 50 3.85 -4.33 -1.59
CA PHE A 50 2.82 -3.88 -2.54
C PHE A 50 2.19 -2.55 -2.16
N VAL A 51 2.05 -2.31 -0.86
CA VAL A 51 1.30 -1.18 -0.32
C VAL A 51 2.15 -0.40 0.67
N ARG A 52 2.25 0.91 0.47
CA ARG A 52 2.75 1.82 1.51
C ARG A 52 1.57 2.50 2.20
N ILE A 53 1.44 2.30 3.51
CA ILE A 53 0.53 3.10 4.34
C ILE A 53 1.25 4.39 4.75
N VAL A 54 0.74 5.53 4.30
CA VAL A 54 1.27 6.85 4.69
C VAL A 54 0.28 7.53 5.62
N THR A 55 0.75 7.92 6.81
CA THR A 55 0.01 8.80 7.71
C THR A 55 0.48 10.24 7.50
N GLU A 56 -0.36 11.09 6.93
CA GLU A 56 -0.08 12.53 6.86
C GLU A 56 -0.37 13.18 8.22
N ARG A 57 0.62 13.17 9.12
CA ARG A 57 0.61 14.09 10.26
C ARG A 57 1.33 15.35 9.82
N ARG A 58 0.61 16.36 9.31
CA ARG A 58 1.21 17.69 9.10
C ARG A 58 1.68 18.20 10.46
N PRO A 59 2.99 18.38 10.71
CA PRO A 59 3.42 18.99 11.95
C PRO A 59 2.90 20.43 11.95
N ALA A 60 2.12 20.80 12.95
CA ALA A 60 1.73 22.18 13.15
C ALA A 60 3.00 22.98 13.46
N LEU A 61 3.50 23.74 12.49
CA LEU A 61 4.54 24.73 12.72
C LEU A 61 4.01 25.73 13.75
N ARG A 62 4.43 25.59 15.00
CA ARG A 62 4.25 26.64 16.01
C ARG A 62 5.29 27.71 15.71
N LEU A 63 4.85 28.80 15.08
CA LEU A 63 5.61 30.05 15.05
C LEU A 63 5.86 30.49 16.49
N ILE A 64 7.10 30.35 16.95
CA ILE A 64 7.56 30.97 18.19
C ILE A 64 7.78 32.44 17.84
N ASN A 65 6.78 33.29 18.10
CA ASN A 65 6.96 34.74 18.06
C ASN A 65 7.94 35.13 19.18
N GLY A 66 9.23 35.14 18.85
CA GLY A 66 10.32 35.33 19.82
C GLY A 66 11.56 35.96 19.19
N GLY A 67 11.40 36.93 18.30
CA GLY A 67 12.45 37.84 17.87
C GLY A 67 11.97 39.26 18.04
N ARG A 68 12.28 39.86 19.20
CA ARG A 68 12.28 41.33 19.35
C ARG A 68 13.62 41.85 18.87
#